data_AF-A0A060PH14-F1
#
_entry.id   AF-A0A060PH14-F1
#
_cell.length_a   1.000
_cell.length_b   1.000
_cell.length_c   1.000
_cell.angle_alpha   90.00
_cell.angle_beta   90.00
_cell.angle_gamma   90.00
#
_symmetry.space_group_name_H-M   'P 1'
#
loop_
_entity.id
_entity.type
_entity.pdbx_description
1 polymer ?
#
loop_
_entity_poly.entity_id
_entity_poly.type
_entity_poly.pdbx_seq_one_letter_code
_entity_poly.pdbx_strand_id
1 'polypeptide(L)'
;MNIRNEYDELIKLLPDDASQGSDMHYVREVLSNAGPLSVVDLGCGPGKSFQQFRAINGEIEWIGIDFEDSAAKRAADLPFKPWDGSTIPLGDASADLVYSHQSLESVRSPDAVMKEIARVLKPGGYLIGSTSQLEPGVSGSLWNFKPLGLKLLVQDAGLTLTQIRPGIDGATLIARAFLGKPQYMSRYFSSESPLNSYIDSQAAKENLSGRKAAMRKIQYCGQFSFKVVKENSVSRGLPIITYHHHLPSDLKEGSRFKNGTVTNTVESFEAQMAWMHENGYESMTLAEFENYMTGRDPRPAGKRVLITFDDGHLSVARYCYEILKRYGCTAVVFLITGKQPEKPVQVLEPDVLQYVSREEMAAQSDVYEYAAHTHNMHSRDEEHRSNLVTFDAQTVAADAAQCRALVDDSRHFCFPFGQYTDSVVDVLVEVGYRYFYTTEKGLAHPNPGKDVHVVKRLNVSPRMNVQQFADLIERSE
;
A
#
# COMPACT_ATOMS: atom_id res chain seq x y z
N MET A 1 21.35 3.83 -4.29
CA MET A 1 20.75 4.51 -3.12
C MET A 1 21.26 5.94 -3.07
N ASN A 2 20.40 6.94 -3.30
CA ASN A 2 20.82 8.35 -3.26
C ASN A 2 20.61 8.89 -1.83
N ILE A 3 21.64 8.79 -0.99
CA ILE A 3 21.60 9.10 0.45
C ILE A 3 21.12 10.55 0.72
N ARG A 4 21.34 11.50 -0.20
CA ARG A 4 20.88 12.89 -0.01
C ARG A 4 19.35 13.00 0.05
N ASN A 5 18.63 12.24 -0.77
CA ASN A 5 17.16 12.25 -0.76
C ASN A 5 16.60 11.70 0.55
N GLU A 6 17.31 10.80 1.23
CA GLU A 6 16.82 10.14 2.43
C GLU A 6 16.86 11.02 3.68
N TYR A 7 17.80 11.97 3.75
CA TYR A 7 17.83 12.98 4.81
C TYR A 7 16.67 13.97 4.70
N ASP A 8 16.28 14.33 3.47
CA ASP A 8 15.10 15.16 3.19
C ASP A 8 13.78 14.44 3.50
N GLU A 9 13.76 13.11 3.50
CA GLU A 9 12.64 12.33 4.00
C GLU A 9 12.64 12.23 5.54
N LEU A 10 13.82 12.11 6.16
CA LEU A 10 13.94 11.99 7.62
C LEU A 10 13.43 13.24 8.35
N ILE A 11 13.68 14.44 7.80
CA ILE A 11 13.21 15.70 8.40
C ILE A 11 11.68 15.77 8.48
N LYS A 12 10.96 15.08 7.60
CA LYS A 12 9.48 15.04 7.59
C LYS A 12 8.91 14.24 8.77
N LEU A 13 9.71 13.34 9.35
CA LEU A 13 9.32 12.49 10.49
C LEU A 13 9.53 13.18 11.85
N LEU A 14 10.16 14.35 11.86
CA LEU A 14 10.50 15.09 13.07
C LEU A 14 9.38 16.05 13.47
N PRO A 15 9.22 16.34 14.78
CA PRO A 15 8.20 17.23 15.27
C PRO A 15 8.50 18.71 14.93
N ASP A 16 7.45 19.49 14.78
CA ASP A 16 7.54 20.95 14.54
C ASP A 16 7.94 21.75 15.77
N ASP A 17 7.82 21.19 16.98
CA ASP A 17 8.14 21.87 18.25
C ASP A 17 9.62 21.77 18.65
N ALA A 18 10.41 20.96 17.93
CA ALA A 18 11.80 20.64 18.23
C ALA A 18 12.07 20.10 19.64
N SER A 19 11.03 19.75 20.40
CA SER A 19 11.18 19.43 21.81
C SER A 19 11.77 18.04 22.00
N GLN A 20 12.68 17.93 22.95
CA GLN A 20 13.16 16.66 23.45
C GLN A 20 11.98 15.88 24.05
N GLY A 21 11.92 14.57 23.80
CA GLY A 21 10.90 13.75 24.45
C GLY A 21 11.24 12.27 24.51
N SER A 22 10.40 11.54 25.23
CA SER A 22 10.47 10.10 25.36
C SER A 22 9.39 9.41 24.52
N ASP A 23 9.60 8.12 24.30
CA ASP A 23 8.65 7.18 23.73
C ASP A 23 7.27 7.19 24.40
N MET A 24 7.20 7.53 25.70
CA MET A 24 5.93 7.73 26.42
C MET A 24 5.03 8.81 25.81
N HIS A 25 5.57 9.72 25.00
CA HIS A 25 4.76 10.65 24.21
C HIS A 25 3.87 9.88 23.22
N TYR A 26 4.46 8.97 22.46
CA TYR A 26 3.75 8.14 21.48
C TYR A 26 2.88 7.08 22.15
N VAL A 27 3.32 6.51 23.27
CA VAL A 27 2.48 5.57 24.04
C VAL A 27 1.19 6.24 24.48
N ARG A 28 1.26 7.47 25.01
CA ARG A 28 0.05 8.22 25.38
C ARG A 28 -0.82 8.51 24.17
N GLU A 29 -0.24 8.85 23.04
CA GLU A 29 -0.99 9.09 21.79
C GLU A 29 -1.80 7.85 21.36
N VAL A 30 -1.19 6.66 21.39
CA VAL A 30 -1.84 5.42 20.93
C VAL A 30 -2.80 4.84 21.96
N LEU A 31 -2.46 4.90 23.26
CA LEU A 31 -3.29 4.29 24.30
C LEU A 31 -4.47 5.18 24.73
N SER A 32 -4.36 6.51 24.58
CA SER A 32 -5.44 7.42 24.98
C SER A 32 -6.60 7.34 23.98
N ASN A 33 -7.81 7.04 24.47
CA ASN A 33 -9.03 6.90 23.67
C ASN A 33 -9.12 5.65 22.77
N ALA A 34 -8.25 4.65 22.99
CA ALA A 34 -8.38 3.35 22.38
C ALA A 34 -9.23 2.40 23.24
N GLY A 35 -9.88 1.41 22.61
CA GLY A 35 -10.54 0.32 23.33
C GLY A 35 -9.53 -0.65 23.97
N PRO A 36 -9.94 -1.89 24.27
CA PRO A 36 -9.01 -2.94 24.69
C PRO A 36 -7.90 -3.14 23.67
N LEU A 37 -6.64 -3.20 24.14
CA LEU A 37 -5.46 -3.38 23.29
C LEU A 37 -4.54 -4.45 23.86
N SER A 38 -4.05 -5.34 23.00
CA SER A 38 -2.99 -6.29 23.33
C SER A 38 -1.61 -5.62 23.18
N VAL A 39 -0.87 -5.52 24.26
CA VAL A 39 0.45 -4.86 24.35
C VAL A 39 1.54 -5.88 24.67
N VAL A 40 2.58 -5.90 23.85
CA VAL A 40 3.79 -6.70 24.04
C VAL A 40 4.92 -5.76 24.45
N ASP A 41 5.49 -5.97 25.64
CA ASP A 41 6.68 -5.22 26.10
C ASP A 41 7.95 -6.03 25.86
N LEU A 42 8.71 -5.64 24.84
CA LEU A 42 9.94 -6.28 24.39
C LEU A 42 11.14 -5.74 25.16
N GLY A 43 11.79 -6.61 25.93
CA GLY A 43 12.82 -6.22 26.90
C GLY A 43 12.19 -5.61 28.15
N CYS A 44 11.11 -6.22 28.67
CA CYS A 44 10.30 -5.63 29.73
C CYS A 44 11.06 -5.37 31.04
N GLY A 45 12.19 -6.04 31.26
CA GLY A 45 12.97 -5.97 32.49
C GLY A 45 12.07 -6.23 33.71
N PRO A 46 12.04 -5.33 34.73
CA PRO A 46 11.20 -5.48 35.91
C PRO A 46 9.69 -5.20 35.68
N GLY A 47 9.27 -4.83 34.46
CA GLY A 47 7.86 -4.58 34.13
C GLY A 47 7.34 -3.19 34.51
N LYS A 48 8.20 -2.16 34.51
CA LYS A 48 7.80 -0.78 34.88
C LYS A 48 6.74 -0.18 33.95
N SER A 49 6.78 -0.54 32.66
CA SER A 49 5.83 -0.08 31.64
C SER A 49 4.39 -0.47 31.99
N PHE A 50 4.18 -1.64 32.60
CA PHE A 50 2.85 -2.17 32.92
C PHE A 50 2.00 -1.18 33.70
N GLN A 51 2.52 -0.68 34.83
CA GLN A 51 1.78 0.27 35.67
C GLN A 51 1.56 1.60 34.95
N GLN A 52 2.55 2.06 34.18
CA GLN A 52 2.45 3.31 33.43
C GLN A 52 1.38 3.22 32.34
N PHE A 53 1.29 2.08 31.65
CA PHE A 53 0.37 1.89 30.54
C PHE A 53 -1.05 1.65 31.05
N ARG A 54 -1.21 0.86 32.12
CA ARG A 54 -2.50 0.65 32.80
C ARG A 54 -3.09 1.96 33.34
N ALA A 55 -2.24 2.89 33.76
CA ALA A 55 -2.68 4.22 34.21
C ALA A 55 -3.19 5.11 33.07
N ILE A 56 -2.79 4.84 31.82
CA ILE A 56 -3.26 5.55 30.63
C ILE A 56 -4.52 4.87 30.06
N ASN A 57 -4.50 3.55 29.95
CA ASN A 57 -5.62 2.74 29.47
C ASN A 57 -5.79 1.51 30.37
N GLY A 58 -6.90 1.48 31.11
CA GLY A 58 -7.24 0.41 32.05
C GLY A 58 -7.72 -0.89 31.41
N GLU A 59 -7.82 -0.95 30.08
CA GLU A 59 -8.31 -2.09 29.31
C GLU A 59 -7.22 -2.81 28.51
N ILE A 60 -5.94 -2.47 28.73
CA ILE A 60 -4.84 -3.17 28.07
C ILE A 60 -4.66 -4.60 28.61
N GLU A 61 -4.37 -5.51 27.69
CA GLU A 61 -3.81 -6.84 27.96
C GLU A 61 -2.30 -6.77 27.73
N TRP A 62 -1.52 -6.77 28.80
CA TRP A 62 -0.08 -6.59 28.73
C TRP A 62 0.66 -7.91 28.92
N ILE A 63 1.67 -8.17 28.09
CA ILE A 63 2.59 -9.29 28.26
C ILE A 63 4.04 -8.83 28.11
N GLY A 64 4.87 -9.16 29.10
CA GLY A 64 6.30 -8.90 29.06
C GLY A 64 7.06 -10.01 28.35
N ILE A 65 8.07 -9.64 27.57
CA ILE A 65 8.99 -10.55 26.89
C ILE A 65 10.42 -10.10 27.16
N ASP A 66 11.25 -11.04 27.61
CA ASP A 66 12.64 -10.81 27.99
C ASP A 66 13.35 -12.18 28.15
N PHE A 67 14.66 -12.21 28.36
CA PHE A 67 15.43 -13.44 28.58
C PHE A 67 15.00 -14.13 29.89
N GLU A 68 15.10 -15.46 29.96
CA GLU A 68 14.72 -16.25 31.15
C GLU A 68 15.36 -15.73 32.44
N ASP A 69 16.65 -15.37 32.40
CA ASP A 69 17.40 -14.88 33.56
C ASP A 69 16.91 -13.51 34.08
N SER A 70 16.17 -12.76 33.27
CA SER A 70 15.52 -11.51 33.70
C SER A 70 14.29 -11.77 34.60
N ALA A 71 13.75 -12.99 34.58
CA ALA A 71 12.52 -13.35 35.27
C ALA A 71 12.57 -13.14 36.78
N ALA A 72 13.72 -13.43 37.38
CA ALA A 72 13.94 -13.26 38.81
C ALA A 72 13.86 -11.78 39.26
N LYS A 73 13.91 -10.81 38.34
CA LYS A 73 13.87 -9.37 38.65
C LYS A 73 12.47 -8.75 38.50
N ARG A 74 11.46 -9.53 38.10
CA ARG A 74 10.09 -9.07 37.90
C ARG A 74 9.21 -9.23 39.13
N ALA A 75 8.14 -8.44 39.19
CA ALA A 75 7.04 -8.73 40.10
C ALA A 75 6.42 -10.09 39.74
N ALA A 76 6.19 -10.94 40.74
CA ALA A 76 5.84 -12.35 40.56
C ALA A 76 4.54 -12.58 39.76
N ASP A 77 3.63 -11.62 39.75
CA ASP A 77 2.28 -11.78 39.19
C ASP A 77 2.09 -11.16 37.79
N LEU A 78 3.16 -10.66 37.16
CA LEU A 78 3.05 -10.05 35.82
C LEU A 78 3.09 -11.12 34.71
N PRO A 79 2.18 -11.06 33.71
CA PRO A 79 2.21 -11.95 32.56
C PRO A 79 3.56 -11.86 31.82
N PHE A 80 4.18 -13.02 31.57
CA PHE A 80 5.50 -13.09 30.97
C PHE A 80 5.66 -14.28 30.04
N LYS A 81 6.44 -14.08 28.97
CA LYS A 81 7.01 -15.16 28.16
C LYS A 81 8.51 -14.98 27.96
N PRO A 82 9.33 -16.01 28.24
CA PRO A 82 10.74 -15.97 27.93
C PRO A 82 10.97 -15.99 26.43
N TRP A 83 11.98 -15.27 25.96
CA TRP A 83 12.45 -15.33 24.57
C TRP A 83 13.94 -15.62 24.47
N ASP A 84 14.37 -15.99 23.27
CA ASP A 84 15.75 -16.30 22.94
C ASP A 84 16.52 -15.12 22.31
N GLY A 85 15.88 -13.94 22.20
CA GLY A 85 16.46 -12.76 21.55
C GLY A 85 16.37 -12.78 20.02
N SER A 86 15.66 -13.74 19.44
CA SER A 86 15.50 -13.88 17.98
C SER A 86 14.05 -14.08 17.55
N THR A 87 13.25 -14.86 18.29
CA THR A 87 11.88 -15.22 17.93
C THR A 87 10.92 -14.77 19.03
N ILE A 88 9.87 -14.02 18.67
CA ILE A 88 8.86 -13.57 19.64
C ILE A 88 7.87 -14.72 19.87
N PRO A 89 7.69 -15.23 21.11
CA PRO A 89 6.86 -16.41 21.42
C PRO A 89 5.34 -16.14 21.41
N LEU A 90 4.87 -15.47 20.36
CA LEU A 90 3.48 -15.09 20.10
C LEU A 90 3.10 -15.44 18.66
N GLY A 91 1.79 -15.61 18.43
CA GLY A 91 1.25 -15.89 17.10
C GLY A 91 1.33 -14.69 16.17
N ASP A 92 1.03 -14.91 14.89
CA ASP A 92 0.97 -13.85 13.89
C ASP A 92 -0.20 -12.92 14.20
N ALA A 93 -0.03 -11.62 13.94
CA ALA A 93 -1.07 -10.60 14.15
C ALA A 93 -1.78 -10.70 15.53
N SER A 94 -1.00 -10.94 16.58
CA SER A 94 -1.53 -11.10 17.95
C SER A 94 -1.44 -9.83 18.80
N ALA A 95 -0.73 -8.79 18.36
CA ALA A 95 -0.46 -7.58 19.15
C ALA A 95 -0.94 -6.32 18.45
N ASP A 96 -1.60 -5.42 19.18
CA ASP A 96 -1.94 -4.07 18.69
C ASP A 96 -0.75 -3.10 18.89
N LEU A 97 0.06 -3.32 19.93
CA LEU A 97 1.24 -2.53 20.24
C LEU A 97 2.40 -3.44 20.65
N VAL A 98 3.54 -3.29 19.98
CA VAL A 98 4.84 -3.74 20.49
C VAL A 98 5.59 -2.52 21.02
N TYR A 99 5.96 -2.58 22.29
CA TYR A 99 6.75 -1.56 22.97
C TYR A 99 8.19 -2.05 23.16
N SER A 100 9.18 -1.20 22.89
CA SER A 100 10.59 -1.52 23.08
C SER A 100 11.38 -0.32 23.60
N HIS A 101 11.65 -0.29 24.89
CA HIS A 101 12.42 0.78 25.52
C HIS A 101 13.88 0.38 25.73
N GLN A 102 14.82 1.06 25.07
CA GLN A 102 16.27 0.84 25.24
C GLN A 102 16.66 -0.65 25.22
N SER A 103 16.10 -1.38 24.25
CA SER A 103 16.20 -2.85 24.15
C SER A 103 16.67 -3.32 22.78
N LEU A 104 16.29 -2.63 21.68
CA LEU A 104 16.72 -3.01 20.32
C LEU A 104 18.23 -2.96 20.14
N GLU A 105 18.94 -2.09 20.84
CA GLU A 105 20.40 -2.01 20.82
C GLU A 105 21.09 -3.24 21.41
N SER A 106 20.39 -4.04 22.21
CA SER A 106 20.96 -5.21 22.87
C SER A 106 20.72 -6.51 22.09
N VAL A 107 19.86 -6.50 21.06
CA VAL A 107 19.59 -7.71 20.26
C VAL A 107 20.72 -7.97 19.26
N ARG A 108 21.02 -9.25 19.03
CA ARG A 108 22.13 -9.65 18.14
C ARG A 108 21.84 -9.37 16.66
N SER A 109 20.58 -9.53 16.25
CA SER A 109 20.12 -9.42 14.86
C SER A 109 18.88 -8.51 14.79
N PRO A 110 19.07 -7.17 14.79
CA PRO A 110 17.95 -6.23 14.80
C PRO A 110 17.06 -6.32 13.56
N ASP A 111 17.60 -6.76 12.43
CA ASP A 111 16.85 -7.04 11.19
C ASP A 111 15.87 -8.22 11.36
N ALA A 112 16.32 -9.31 11.98
CA ALA A 112 15.47 -10.47 12.27
C ALA A 112 14.39 -10.13 13.31
N VAL A 113 14.78 -9.44 14.37
CA VAL A 113 13.83 -8.99 15.41
C VAL A 113 12.80 -8.02 14.84
N MET A 114 13.18 -7.11 13.93
CA MET A 114 12.21 -6.22 13.30
C MET A 114 11.17 -6.98 12.44
N LYS A 115 11.58 -8.06 11.76
CA LYS A 115 10.66 -8.95 11.02
C LYS A 115 9.71 -9.70 11.95
N GLU A 116 10.20 -10.14 13.11
CA GLU A 116 9.35 -10.76 14.13
C GLU A 116 8.35 -9.76 14.72
N ILE A 117 8.77 -8.52 14.98
CA ILE A 117 7.86 -7.43 15.38
C ILE A 117 6.77 -7.24 14.31
N ALA A 118 7.16 -7.19 13.03
CA ALA A 118 6.21 -7.10 11.93
C ALA A 118 5.24 -8.29 11.87
N ARG A 119 5.72 -9.51 12.15
CA ARG A 119 4.90 -10.73 12.18
C ARG A 119 3.83 -10.67 13.27
N VAL A 120 4.21 -10.32 14.50
CA VAL A 120 3.29 -10.33 15.66
C VAL A 120 2.34 -9.14 15.69
N LEU A 121 2.68 -8.02 15.04
CA LEU A 121 1.77 -6.87 14.93
C LEU A 121 0.56 -7.19 14.05
N LYS A 122 -0.63 -6.80 14.50
CA LYS A 122 -1.83 -6.72 13.65
C LYS A 122 -1.64 -5.64 12.58
N PRO A 123 -2.29 -5.77 11.40
CA PRO A 123 -2.44 -4.62 10.50
C PRO A 123 -3.04 -3.43 11.27
N GLY A 124 -2.48 -2.24 11.07
CA GLY A 124 -2.82 -1.03 11.83
C GLY A 124 -2.15 -0.93 13.21
N GLY A 125 -1.43 -1.97 13.64
CA GLY A 125 -0.73 -2.01 14.92
C GLY A 125 0.55 -1.17 14.92
N TYR A 126 1.05 -0.85 16.11
CA TYR A 126 2.19 0.06 16.29
C TYR A 126 3.40 -0.63 16.91
N LEU A 127 4.59 -0.25 16.45
CA LEU A 127 5.82 -0.39 17.20
C LEU A 127 6.21 0.97 17.77
N ILE A 128 6.33 1.08 19.09
CA ILE A 128 6.78 2.30 19.78
C ILE A 128 8.00 1.97 20.60
N GLY A 129 9.02 2.82 20.55
CA GLY A 129 10.21 2.57 21.33
C GLY A 129 11.21 3.70 21.35
N SER A 130 12.33 3.41 21.99
CA SER A 130 13.51 4.26 21.99
C SER A 130 14.78 3.40 21.91
N THR A 131 15.85 3.98 21.36
CA THR A 131 17.13 3.29 21.17
C THR A 131 18.31 4.25 21.32
N SER A 132 19.51 3.71 21.58
CA SER A 132 20.77 4.45 21.64
C SER A 132 21.33 4.87 20.26
N GLN A 133 22.00 6.02 20.19
CA GLN A 133 22.74 6.53 19.02
C GLN A 133 24.17 7.00 19.32
N LEU A 134 24.36 7.86 20.33
CA LEU A 134 25.67 8.34 20.80
C LEU A 134 25.80 8.09 22.31
N GLU A 135 25.22 7.00 22.79
CA GLU A 135 25.22 6.67 24.20
C GLU A 135 26.43 5.79 24.57
N PRO A 136 27.22 6.16 25.59
CA PRO A 136 28.34 5.35 26.02
C PRO A 136 27.89 4.10 26.79
N GLY A 137 28.17 2.94 26.22
CA GLY A 137 28.38 1.67 26.94
C GLY A 137 27.36 1.35 28.04
N VAL A 138 26.07 1.30 27.69
CA VAL A 138 25.08 0.62 28.54
C VAL A 138 25.40 -0.88 28.50
N SER A 139 25.42 -1.54 29.66
CA SER A 139 25.76 -2.96 29.76
C SER A 139 24.78 -3.78 28.92
N GLY A 140 25.29 -4.51 27.92
CA GLY A 140 24.48 -5.34 27.02
C GLY A 140 24.20 -4.74 25.64
N SER A 141 24.46 -3.45 25.41
CA SER A 141 24.23 -2.83 24.09
C SER A 141 25.29 -3.26 23.07
N LEU A 142 24.84 -3.78 21.94
CA LEU A 142 25.63 -4.18 20.79
C LEU A 142 25.65 -3.11 19.69
N TRP A 143 24.63 -2.26 19.63
CA TRP A 143 24.41 -1.31 18.54
C TRP A 143 24.27 0.13 19.01
N ASN A 144 24.66 1.06 18.14
CA ASN A 144 24.26 2.46 18.19
C ASN A 144 23.57 2.77 16.85
N PHE A 145 22.27 3.04 16.89
CA PHE A 145 21.50 3.24 15.68
C PHE A 145 21.67 4.66 15.16
N LYS A 146 21.92 4.78 13.86
CA LYS A 146 21.63 6.03 13.15
C LYS A 146 20.13 6.05 12.81
N PRO A 147 19.44 7.21 12.90
CA PRO A 147 18.01 7.30 12.58
C PRO A 147 17.67 6.78 11.18
N LEU A 148 18.55 7.04 10.21
CA LEU A 148 18.41 6.51 8.85
C LEU A 148 18.55 4.98 8.80
N GLY A 149 19.51 4.42 9.55
CA GLY A 149 19.67 2.97 9.63
C GLY A 149 18.45 2.28 10.25
N LEU A 150 17.85 2.87 11.30
CA LEU A 150 16.60 2.38 11.86
C LEU A 150 15.46 2.45 10.83
N LYS A 151 15.33 3.56 10.10
CA LYS A 151 14.31 3.72 9.05
C LYS A 151 14.39 2.59 8.02
N LEU A 152 15.58 2.26 7.55
CA LEU A 152 15.80 1.20 6.57
C LEU A 152 15.44 -0.18 7.15
N LEU A 153 15.87 -0.48 8.39
CA LEU A 153 15.50 -1.73 9.07
C LEU A 153 13.99 -1.89 9.21
N VAL A 154 13.27 -0.82 9.54
CA VAL A 154 11.81 -0.79 9.63
C VAL A 154 11.19 -1.06 8.25
N GLN A 155 11.68 -0.40 7.20
CA GLN A 155 11.19 -0.58 5.83
C GLN A 155 11.42 -2.00 5.31
N ASP A 156 12.60 -2.58 5.55
CA ASP A 156 12.96 -3.93 5.13
C ASP A 156 12.11 -5.01 5.81
N ALA A 157 11.50 -4.69 6.96
CA ALA A 157 10.55 -5.55 7.67
C ALA A 157 9.09 -5.36 7.21
N GLY A 158 8.82 -4.50 6.22
CA GLY A 158 7.47 -4.21 5.74
C GLY A 158 6.67 -3.29 6.66
N LEU A 159 7.35 -2.46 7.45
CA LEU A 159 6.75 -1.49 8.37
C LEU A 159 7.05 -0.06 7.92
N THR A 160 6.30 0.92 8.44
CA THR A 160 6.48 2.35 8.12
C THR A 160 6.90 3.13 9.36
N LEU A 161 8.07 3.77 9.30
CA LEU A 161 8.49 4.73 10.32
C LEU A 161 7.75 6.06 10.11
N THR A 162 6.90 6.45 11.06
CA THR A 162 6.03 7.64 10.92
C THR A 162 6.55 8.84 11.67
N GLN A 163 7.21 8.63 12.82
CA GLN A 163 7.73 9.72 13.64
C GLN A 163 9.03 9.35 14.35
N ILE A 164 9.89 10.35 14.54
CA ILE A 164 11.11 10.28 15.34
C ILE A 164 11.18 11.52 16.23
N ARG A 165 11.62 11.37 17.48
CA ARG A 165 11.84 12.50 18.41
C ARG A 165 13.21 12.39 19.07
N PRO A 166 14.01 13.48 19.12
CA PRO A 166 15.28 13.48 19.81
C PRO A 166 15.08 13.32 21.31
N GLY A 167 15.95 12.52 21.94
CA GLY A 167 16.10 12.44 23.39
C GLY A 167 17.23 13.34 23.88
N ILE A 168 17.73 13.01 25.08
CA ILE A 168 18.90 13.65 25.69
C ILE A 168 20.10 13.62 24.73
N ASP A 169 20.85 14.72 24.65
CA ASP A 169 22.01 14.79 23.76
C ASP A 169 23.17 13.86 24.19
N GLY A 170 23.96 13.43 23.21
CA GLY A 170 25.06 12.49 23.41
C GLY A 170 26.19 13.06 24.25
N ALA A 171 26.50 14.35 24.13
CA ALA A 171 27.56 14.98 24.92
C ALA A 171 27.23 14.97 26.41
N THR A 172 25.96 15.24 26.76
CA THR A 172 25.44 15.19 28.12
C THR A 172 25.44 13.75 28.66
N LEU A 173 25.06 12.75 27.86
CA LEU A 173 25.17 11.34 28.26
C LEU A 173 26.62 10.89 28.47
N ILE A 174 27.53 11.28 27.59
CA ILE A 174 28.97 11.01 27.69
C ILE A 174 29.54 11.63 28.97
N ALA A 175 29.26 12.91 29.21
CA ALA A 175 29.68 13.58 30.44
C ALA A 175 29.09 12.89 31.68
N ARG A 176 27.81 12.53 31.64
CA ARG A 176 27.15 11.83 32.76
C ARG A 176 27.81 10.48 33.04
N ALA A 177 28.13 9.71 32.02
CA ALA A 177 28.79 8.41 32.18
C ALA A 177 30.21 8.58 32.74
N PHE A 178 30.99 9.51 32.18
CA PHE A 178 32.34 9.82 32.62
C PHE A 178 32.40 10.25 34.09
N LEU A 179 31.42 11.04 34.54
CA LEU A 179 31.32 11.55 35.92
C LEU A 179 30.72 10.55 36.92
N GLY A 180 30.50 9.28 36.54
CA GLY A 180 29.94 8.27 37.45
C GLY A 180 28.42 8.39 37.67
N LYS A 181 27.68 8.87 36.67
CA LYS A 181 26.20 8.94 36.63
C LYS A 181 25.58 9.75 37.79
N PRO A 182 26.02 10.99 38.05
CA PRO A 182 25.51 11.78 39.16
C PRO A 182 24.00 12.08 39.01
N GLN A 183 23.27 12.00 40.13
CA GLN A 183 21.80 12.03 40.13
C GLN A 183 21.24 13.34 39.56
N TYR A 184 21.88 14.48 39.81
CA TYR A 184 21.42 15.80 39.33
C TYR A 184 21.34 15.89 37.79
N MET A 185 22.15 15.13 37.05
CA MET A 185 22.11 15.09 35.59
C MET A 185 20.92 14.28 35.07
N SER A 186 20.22 13.52 35.91
CA SER A 186 19.06 12.71 35.50
C SER A 186 17.85 13.58 35.12
N ARG A 187 17.83 14.85 35.52
CA ARG A 187 16.80 15.82 35.09
C ARG A 187 16.74 15.97 33.56
N TYR A 188 17.88 15.79 32.89
CA TYR A 188 17.99 15.95 31.44
C TYR A 188 17.35 14.82 30.63
N PHE A 189 16.83 13.76 31.26
CA PHE A 189 15.95 12.81 30.58
C PHE A 189 14.53 13.36 30.40
N SER A 190 14.13 14.35 31.21
CA SER A 190 12.81 14.97 31.22
C SER A 190 12.81 16.45 30.81
N SER A 191 13.97 17.03 30.54
CA SER A 191 14.13 18.43 30.15
C SER A 191 15.23 18.56 29.10
N GLU A 192 15.22 19.66 28.34
CA GLU A 192 16.28 19.97 27.38
C GLU A 192 17.66 19.91 28.03
N SER A 193 18.55 19.15 27.40
CA SER A 193 19.94 19.01 27.80
C SER A 193 20.80 20.18 27.28
N PRO A 194 21.96 20.47 27.89
CA PRO A 194 22.77 21.65 27.55
C PRO A 194 23.02 21.86 26.05
N LEU A 195 23.35 20.80 25.30
CA LEU A 195 23.58 20.93 23.86
C LEU A 195 22.27 21.16 23.10
N ASN A 196 21.17 20.51 23.50
CA ASN A 196 19.86 20.73 22.90
C ASN A 196 19.38 22.17 23.11
N SER A 197 19.52 22.73 24.33
CA SER A 197 19.22 24.13 24.61
C SER A 197 20.08 25.10 23.78
N TYR A 198 21.36 24.75 23.57
CA TYR A 198 22.24 25.53 22.69
C TYR A 198 21.79 25.48 21.23
N ILE A 199 21.41 24.29 20.74
CA ILE A 199 20.85 24.11 19.39
C ILE A 199 19.59 24.96 19.22
N ASP A 200 18.68 24.99 20.20
CA ASP A 200 17.47 25.81 20.16
C ASP A 200 17.81 27.31 20.08
N SER A 201 18.77 27.78 20.89
CA SER A 201 19.23 29.17 20.85
C SER A 201 19.79 29.55 19.48
N GLN A 202 20.58 28.66 18.88
CA GLN A 202 21.15 28.89 17.55
C GLN A 202 20.09 28.84 16.44
N ALA A 203 19.17 27.88 16.52
CA ALA A 203 18.06 27.78 15.57
C ALA A 203 17.16 29.03 15.60
N ALA A 204 16.91 29.59 16.78
CA ALA A 204 16.18 30.84 16.94
C ALA A 204 16.92 32.04 16.30
N LYS A 205 18.24 32.15 16.49
CA LYS A 205 19.06 33.20 15.85
C LYS A 205 19.08 33.10 14.33
N GLU A 206 19.06 31.88 13.80
CA GLU A 206 19.07 31.58 12.36
C GLU A 206 17.66 31.55 11.74
N ASN A 207 16.60 31.76 12.54
CA ASN A 207 15.20 31.66 12.13
C ASN A 207 14.85 30.33 11.43
N LEU A 208 15.36 29.22 11.98
CA LEU A 208 15.08 27.88 11.46
C LEU A 208 13.68 27.41 11.87
N SER A 209 13.02 26.62 11.02
CA SER A 209 11.82 25.89 11.42
C SER A 209 12.13 24.89 12.53
N GLY A 210 11.14 24.56 13.36
CA GLY A 210 11.35 23.60 14.45
C GLY A 210 11.78 22.22 13.96
N ARG A 211 11.31 21.74 12.80
CA ARG A 211 11.85 20.50 12.19
C ARG A 211 13.33 20.57 11.86
N LYS A 212 13.83 21.71 11.39
CA LYS A 212 15.28 21.90 11.13
C LYS A 212 16.08 21.94 12.43
N ALA A 213 15.53 22.52 13.50
CA ALA A 213 16.14 22.47 14.83
C ALA A 213 16.14 21.03 15.39
N ALA A 214 15.02 20.32 15.31
CA ALA A 214 14.89 18.90 15.67
C ALA A 214 15.88 18.03 14.89
N MET A 215 16.12 18.35 13.61
CA MET A 215 17.05 17.63 12.76
C MET A 215 18.51 17.84 13.19
N ARG A 216 18.85 19.02 13.73
CA ARG A 216 20.15 19.20 14.38
C ARG A 216 20.23 18.38 15.66
N LYS A 217 19.20 18.39 16.50
CA LYS A 217 19.16 17.60 17.74
C LYS A 217 19.29 16.10 17.46
N ILE A 218 18.59 15.56 16.46
CA ILE A 218 18.63 14.12 16.15
C ILE A 218 20.01 13.64 15.70
N GLN A 219 20.81 14.51 15.04
CA GLN A 219 22.17 14.16 14.64
C GLN A 219 23.11 13.96 15.84
N TYR A 220 22.88 14.70 16.93
CA TYR A 220 23.72 14.70 18.12
C TYR A 220 23.05 14.08 19.34
N CYS A 221 21.88 13.47 19.17
CA CYS A 221 21.17 12.84 20.28
C CYS A 221 21.94 11.61 20.77
N GLY A 222 21.90 11.39 22.08
CA GLY A 222 22.41 10.19 22.71
C GLY A 222 21.43 9.03 22.55
N GLN A 223 20.14 9.34 22.67
CA GLN A 223 19.01 8.44 22.45
C GLN A 223 17.95 9.16 21.63
N PHE A 224 17.12 8.39 20.93
CA PHE A 224 15.92 8.92 20.28
C PHE A 224 14.76 7.94 20.39
N SER A 225 13.55 8.50 20.28
CA SER A 225 12.30 7.74 20.33
C SER A 225 11.65 7.70 18.94
N PHE A 226 10.91 6.64 18.66
CA PHE A 226 10.28 6.43 17.36
C PHE A 226 8.86 5.87 17.49
N LYS A 227 8.06 6.14 16.46
CA LYS A 227 6.75 5.52 16.24
C LYS A 227 6.72 4.91 14.84
N VAL A 228 6.45 3.61 14.80
CA VAL A 228 6.35 2.80 13.60
C VAL A 228 4.93 2.24 13.54
N VAL A 229 4.38 2.16 12.35
CA VAL A 229 3.09 1.51 12.12
C VAL A 229 3.31 0.30 11.20
N LYS A 230 2.71 -0.82 11.55
CA LYS A 230 2.36 -1.82 10.55
C LYS A 230 1.12 -1.26 9.90
N GLU A 231 1.27 -0.66 8.73
CA GLU A 231 0.13 -0.14 8.00
C GLU A 231 -0.96 -1.21 8.03
N ASN A 232 -2.22 -0.80 8.11
CA ASN A 232 -3.27 -1.68 7.61
C ASN A 232 -2.79 -2.18 6.25
N SER A 233 -3.23 -3.31 5.75
CA SER A 233 -3.17 -3.48 4.31
C SER A 233 -4.09 -2.43 3.68
N VAL A 234 -3.75 -1.14 3.78
CA VAL A 234 -3.97 -0.14 2.77
C VAL A 234 -3.33 -0.82 1.57
N SER A 235 -4.20 -1.46 0.81
CA SER A 235 -3.85 -2.12 -0.43
C SER A 235 -2.82 -1.23 -1.12
N ARG A 236 -1.79 -1.83 -1.70
CA ARG A 236 -0.79 -1.16 -2.53
C ARG A 236 -1.39 -0.52 -3.80
N GLY A 237 -2.67 -0.12 -3.76
CA GLY A 237 -3.62 -0.05 -4.85
C GLY A 237 -3.80 -1.39 -5.55
N LEU A 238 -4.94 -1.60 -6.18
CA LEU A 238 -5.14 -2.72 -7.10
C LEU A 238 -4.83 -2.22 -8.51
N PRO A 239 -3.85 -2.80 -9.22
CA PRO A 239 -3.65 -2.52 -10.64
C PRO A 239 -4.85 -3.05 -11.43
N ILE A 240 -5.51 -2.15 -12.15
CA ILE A 240 -6.48 -2.51 -13.19
C ILE A 240 -5.80 -2.25 -14.52
N ILE A 241 -5.36 -3.30 -15.20
CA ILE A 241 -4.66 -3.18 -16.48
C ILE A 241 -5.67 -3.19 -17.63
N THR A 242 -5.45 -2.36 -18.64
CA THR A 242 -6.32 -2.31 -19.81
C THR A 242 -5.56 -2.54 -21.11
N TYR A 243 -6.17 -3.38 -21.95
CA TYR A 243 -5.79 -3.67 -23.32
C TYR A 243 -6.98 -3.44 -24.26
N HIS A 244 -6.77 -3.52 -25.58
CA HIS A 244 -7.85 -3.40 -26.56
C HIS A 244 -7.71 -4.49 -27.63
N HIS A 245 -6.86 -4.27 -28.64
CA HIS A 245 -6.73 -5.16 -29.79
C HIS A 245 -5.41 -5.94 -29.73
N HIS A 246 -5.43 -7.20 -30.20
CA HIS A 246 -4.25 -8.05 -30.30
C HIS A 246 -4.12 -8.69 -31.67
N LEU A 247 -2.90 -8.73 -32.20
CA LEU A 247 -2.57 -9.46 -33.43
C LEU A 247 -1.23 -10.17 -33.24
N PRO A 248 -1.04 -11.37 -33.82
CA PRO A 248 0.29 -11.97 -33.98
C PRO A 248 1.26 -10.98 -34.61
N SER A 249 2.55 -11.07 -34.24
CA SER A 249 3.53 -10.04 -34.62
C SER A 249 3.68 -9.87 -36.13
N ASP A 250 3.60 -10.95 -36.91
CA ASP A 250 3.63 -10.95 -38.37
C ASP A 250 2.38 -10.31 -38.98
N LEU A 251 1.19 -10.65 -38.46
CA LEU A 251 -0.08 -10.06 -38.91
C LEU A 251 -0.17 -8.57 -38.56
N LYS A 252 0.33 -8.16 -37.39
CA LYS A 252 0.37 -6.75 -36.99
C LYS A 252 1.31 -5.95 -37.89
N GLU A 253 2.49 -6.49 -38.17
CA GLU A 253 3.50 -5.83 -39.01
C GLU A 253 3.00 -5.63 -40.44
N GLY A 254 2.17 -6.56 -40.94
CA GLY A 254 1.54 -6.49 -42.26
C GLY A 254 0.24 -5.68 -42.34
N SER A 255 -0.38 -5.31 -41.21
CA SER A 255 -1.69 -4.64 -41.20
C SER A 255 -1.60 -3.13 -41.01
N ARG A 256 -2.73 -2.44 -41.22
CA ARG A 256 -2.90 -1.02 -40.93
C ARG A 256 -2.72 -0.67 -39.45
N PHE A 257 -2.69 -1.66 -38.56
CA PHE A 257 -2.49 -1.48 -37.12
C PHE A 257 -1.04 -1.60 -36.68
N LYS A 258 -0.08 -1.76 -37.61
CA LYS A 258 1.37 -1.76 -37.33
C LYS A 258 1.79 -0.66 -36.34
N ASN A 259 1.33 0.56 -36.58
CA ASN A 259 1.63 1.74 -35.75
C ASN A 259 0.49 2.11 -34.79
N GLY A 260 -0.49 1.23 -34.60
CA GLY A 260 -1.62 1.45 -33.72
C GLY A 260 -1.19 1.67 -32.27
N THR A 261 -1.86 2.60 -31.58
CA THR A 261 -1.53 2.98 -30.19
C THR A 261 -2.14 2.04 -29.14
N VAL A 262 -3.06 1.17 -29.55
CA VAL A 262 -3.81 0.25 -28.67
C VAL A 262 -3.82 -1.20 -29.18
N THR A 263 -3.02 -1.53 -30.20
CA THR A 263 -2.89 -2.89 -30.75
C THR A 263 -1.60 -3.56 -30.27
N ASN A 264 -1.70 -4.43 -29.27
CA ASN A 264 -0.58 -5.19 -28.72
C ASN A 264 -0.29 -6.43 -29.57
N THR A 265 0.92 -7.00 -29.46
CA THR A 265 1.19 -8.30 -30.08
C THR A 265 0.79 -9.42 -29.14
N VAL A 266 0.36 -10.56 -29.69
CA VAL A 266 -0.01 -11.75 -28.92
C VAL A 266 1.20 -12.23 -28.09
N GLU A 267 2.38 -12.17 -28.67
CA GLU A 267 3.63 -12.57 -28.03
C GLU A 267 3.99 -11.64 -26.85
N SER A 268 3.77 -10.32 -26.99
CA SER A 268 3.97 -9.39 -25.87
C SER A 268 2.99 -9.64 -24.73
N PHE A 269 1.74 -9.99 -25.06
CA PHE A 269 0.71 -10.30 -24.08
C PHE A 269 1.05 -11.60 -23.34
N GLU A 270 1.47 -12.65 -24.04
CA GLU A 270 1.90 -13.91 -23.44
C GLU A 270 3.08 -13.71 -22.47
N ALA A 271 4.08 -12.93 -22.86
CA ALA A 271 5.22 -12.62 -22.01
C ALA A 271 4.81 -11.85 -20.72
N GLN A 272 3.81 -10.98 -20.82
CA GLN A 272 3.27 -10.25 -19.67
C GLN A 272 2.48 -11.18 -18.73
N MET A 273 1.67 -12.09 -19.27
CA MET A 273 0.94 -13.09 -18.46
C MET A 273 1.91 -14.06 -17.76
N ALA A 274 2.95 -14.52 -18.48
CA ALA A 274 4.01 -15.35 -17.91
C ALA A 274 4.70 -14.65 -16.73
N TRP A 275 5.08 -13.39 -16.92
CA TRP A 275 5.71 -12.60 -15.86
C TRP A 275 4.79 -12.44 -14.64
N MET A 276 3.50 -12.16 -14.84
CA MET A 276 2.53 -12.06 -13.74
C MET A 276 2.44 -13.37 -12.96
N HIS A 277 2.33 -14.49 -13.67
CA HIS A 277 2.27 -15.83 -13.06
C HIS A 277 3.55 -16.15 -12.25
N GLU A 278 4.73 -15.95 -12.84
CA GLU A 278 6.03 -16.18 -12.19
C GLU A 278 6.24 -15.29 -10.96
N ASN A 279 5.64 -14.10 -10.94
CA ASN A 279 5.77 -13.14 -9.84
C ASN A 279 4.64 -13.20 -8.81
N GLY A 280 3.76 -14.20 -8.92
CA GLY A 280 2.70 -14.51 -7.96
C GLY A 280 1.50 -13.57 -8.03
N TYR A 281 1.22 -12.96 -9.19
CA TYR A 281 0.00 -12.18 -9.39
C TYR A 281 -1.19 -13.09 -9.68
N GLU A 282 -2.31 -12.82 -9.00
CA GLU A 282 -3.60 -13.47 -9.24
C GLU A 282 -4.58 -12.47 -9.88
N SER A 283 -5.27 -12.90 -10.94
CA SER A 283 -6.34 -12.11 -11.54
C SER A 283 -7.62 -12.19 -10.70
N MET A 284 -8.45 -11.15 -10.76
CA MET A 284 -9.72 -11.10 -10.04
C MET A 284 -10.92 -11.15 -10.99
N THR A 285 -11.98 -11.81 -10.54
CA THR A 285 -13.34 -11.66 -11.07
C THR A 285 -13.96 -10.31 -10.65
N LEU A 286 -15.05 -9.91 -11.31
CA LEU A 286 -15.80 -8.71 -10.95
C LEU A 286 -16.36 -8.79 -9.52
N ALA A 287 -16.92 -9.93 -9.12
CA ALA A 287 -17.44 -10.12 -7.76
C ALA A 287 -16.35 -9.96 -6.69
N GLU A 288 -15.16 -10.51 -6.94
CA GLU A 288 -14.00 -10.32 -6.07
C GLU A 288 -13.54 -8.87 -6.05
N PHE A 289 -13.58 -8.19 -7.19
CA PHE A 289 -13.25 -6.77 -7.29
C PHE A 289 -14.24 -5.90 -6.50
N GLU A 290 -15.54 -6.20 -6.55
CA GLU A 290 -16.55 -5.52 -5.72
C GLU A 290 -16.26 -5.72 -4.22
N ASN A 291 -15.94 -6.94 -3.81
CA ASN A 291 -15.56 -7.25 -2.43
C ASN A 291 -14.31 -6.48 -2.00
N TYR A 292 -13.30 -6.39 -2.86
CA TYR A 292 -12.12 -5.58 -2.61
C TYR A 292 -12.48 -4.10 -2.43
N MET A 293 -13.21 -3.50 -3.37
CA MET A 293 -13.57 -2.08 -3.35
C MET A 293 -14.41 -1.70 -2.12
N THR A 294 -15.23 -2.64 -1.63
CA THR A 294 -16.10 -2.45 -0.46
C THR A 294 -15.47 -2.89 0.86
N GLY A 295 -14.21 -3.35 0.86
CA GLY A 295 -13.50 -3.81 2.07
C GLY A 295 -14.02 -5.13 2.64
N ARG A 296 -14.74 -5.92 1.84
CA ARG A 296 -15.32 -7.22 2.20
C ARG A 296 -14.50 -8.41 1.71
N ASP A 297 -13.36 -8.18 1.06
CA ASP A 297 -12.48 -9.25 0.58
C ASP A 297 -11.86 -10.00 1.78
N PRO A 298 -12.21 -11.28 1.99
CA PRO A 298 -11.77 -12.03 3.16
C PRO A 298 -10.35 -12.59 3.02
N ARG A 299 -9.73 -12.45 1.84
CA ARG A 299 -8.46 -13.08 1.52
C ARG A 299 -7.29 -12.22 2.02
N PRO A 300 -6.17 -12.82 2.46
CA PRO A 300 -4.97 -12.09 2.88
C PRO A 300 -4.46 -11.12 1.82
N ALA A 301 -3.68 -10.11 2.23
CA ALA A 301 -3.01 -9.23 1.30
C ALA A 301 -2.10 -10.04 0.35
N GLY A 302 -2.23 -9.82 -0.96
CA GLY A 302 -1.48 -10.52 -2.00
C GLY A 302 -1.37 -9.68 -3.27
N LYS A 303 -0.51 -10.11 -4.21
CA LYS A 303 -0.38 -9.45 -5.51
C LYS A 303 -1.59 -9.81 -6.37
N ARG A 304 -2.47 -8.83 -6.59
CA ARG A 304 -3.69 -9.01 -7.38
C ARG A 304 -3.74 -8.04 -8.54
N VAL A 305 -4.49 -8.40 -9.56
CA VAL A 305 -4.71 -7.56 -10.75
C VAL A 305 -6.13 -7.76 -11.28
N LEU A 306 -6.74 -6.71 -11.81
CA LEU A 306 -7.93 -6.84 -12.66
C LEU A 306 -7.50 -6.63 -14.10
N ILE A 307 -7.63 -7.68 -14.93
CA ILE A 307 -7.28 -7.63 -16.35
C ILE A 307 -8.52 -7.20 -17.13
N THR A 308 -8.40 -6.14 -17.93
CA THR A 308 -9.52 -5.60 -18.71
C THR A 308 -9.17 -5.46 -20.18
N PHE A 309 -10.16 -5.70 -21.05
CA PHE A 309 -10.10 -5.46 -22.48
C PHE A 309 -11.27 -4.56 -22.89
N ASP A 310 -10.99 -3.46 -23.58
CA ASP A 310 -12.02 -2.57 -24.11
C ASP A 310 -12.45 -3.01 -25.53
N ASP A 311 -13.57 -2.47 -25.99
CA ASP A 311 -14.16 -2.59 -27.33
C ASP A 311 -14.76 -3.94 -27.75
N GLY A 312 -14.48 -5.04 -27.07
CA GLY A 312 -15.03 -6.36 -27.42
C GLY A 312 -14.50 -6.94 -28.73
N HIS A 313 -13.22 -6.70 -29.03
CA HIS A 313 -12.60 -7.19 -30.27
C HIS A 313 -12.53 -8.72 -30.35
N LEU A 314 -12.89 -9.26 -31.52
CA LEU A 314 -12.82 -10.69 -31.82
C LEU A 314 -11.40 -11.26 -31.61
N SER A 315 -10.37 -10.47 -31.86
CA SER A 315 -9.00 -10.93 -31.71
C SER A 315 -8.61 -11.22 -30.26
N VAL A 316 -9.26 -10.57 -29.27
CA VAL A 316 -9.10 -10.92 -27.85
C VAL A 316 -9.67 -12.31 -27.60
N ALA A 317 -10.90 -12.56 -28.05
CA ALA A 317 -11.52 -13.88 -27.95
C ALA A 317 -10.68 -14.97 -28.65
N ARG A 318 -10.06 -14.67 -29.79
CA ARG A 318 -9.29 -15.66 -30.58
C ARG A 318 -7.88 -15.92 -30.06
N TYR A 319 -7.16 -14.89 -29.63
CA TYR A 319 -5.74 -15.01 -29.33
C TYR A 319 -5.43 -14.97 -27.83
N CYS A 320 -6.20 -14.24 -27.02
CA CYS A 320 -5.89 -14.04 -25.60
C CYS A 320 -6.53 -15.12 -24.71
N TYR A 321 -7.65 -15.73 -25.13
CA TYR A 321 -8.41 -16.70 -24.33
C TYR A 321 -7.54 -17.88 -23.86
N GLU A 322 -6.89 -18.58 -24.78
CA GLU A 322 -6.06 -19.74 -24.45
C GLU A 322 -4.81 -19.38 -23.63
N ILE A 323 -4.28 -18.16 -23.80
CA ILE A 323 -3.15 -17.66 -23.01
C ILE A 323 -3.59 -17.46 -21.56
N LEU A 324 -4.69 -16.73 -21.34
CA LEU A 324 -5.23 -16.50 -19.99
C LEU A 324 -5.55 -17.83 -19.30
N LYS A 325 -6.21 -18.75 -20.01
CA LYS A 325 -6.53 -20.09 -19.50
C LYS A 325 -5.30 -20.87 -19.06
N ARG A 326 -4.22 -20.83 -19.85
CA ARG A 326 -2.96 -21.51 -19.53
C ARG A 326 -2.31 -20.99 -18.25
N TYR A 327 -2.41 -19.69 -17.99
CA TYR A 327 -1.86 -19.07 -16.78
C TYR A 327 -2.85 -19.02 -15.60
N GLY A 328 -4.05 -19.58 -15.77
CA GLY A 328 -5.08 -19.58 -14.74
C GLY A 328 -5.67 -18.19 -14.46
N CYS A 329 -5.62 -17.29 -15.45
CA CYS A 329 -6.13 -15.93 -15.33
C CYS A 329 -7.58 -15.80 -15.82
N THR A 330 -8.32 -14.91 -15.18
CA THR A 330 -9.61 -14.37 -15.62
C THR A 330 -9.45 -12.92 -16.09
N ALA A 331 -10.40 -12.44 -16.90
CA ALA A 331 -10.39 -11.06 -17.36
C ALA A 331 -11.81 -10.54 -17.65
N VAL A 332 -11.93 -9.22 -17.73
CA VAL A 332 -13.18 -8.53 -18.05
C VAL A 332 -13.10 -7.95 -19.47
N VAL A 333 -14.14 -8.14 -20.27
CA VAL A 333 -14.25 -7.55 -21.60
C VAL A 333 -15.40 -6.54 -21.61
N PHE A 334 -15.08 -5.27 -21.82
CA PHE A 334 -16.06 -4.20 -21.97
C PHE A 334 -16.56 -4.14 -23.42
N LEU A 335 -17.85 -4.38 -23.60
CA LEU A 335 -18.48 -4.58 -24.91
C LEU A 335 -19.17 -3.33 -25.44
N ILE A 336 -18.90 -3.00 -26.70
CA ILE A 336 -19.76 -2.11 -27.49
C ILE A 336 -20.86 -2.97 -28.09
N THR A 337 -21.98 -3.11 -27.37
CA THR A 337 -22.95 -4.18 -27.67
C THR A 337 -23.64 -4.03 -29.04
N GLY A 338 -23.71 -2.82 -29.60
CA GLY A 338 -24.26 -2.57 -30.94
C GLY A 338 -23.33 -2.97 -32.09
N LYS A 339 -22.07 -3.30 -31.81
CA LYS A 339 -21.11 -3.79 -32.83
C LYS A 339 -21.01 -5.33 -32.88
N GLN A 340 -21.69 -6.02 -31.97
CA GLN A 340 -21.59 -7.47 -31.87
C GLN A 340 -22.36 -8.14 -33.00
N PRO A 341 -21.74 -9.07 -33.75
CA PRO A 341 -22.44 -9.86 -34.74
C PRO A 341 -23.31 -10.93 -34.07
N GLU A 342 -24.44 -11.26 -34.70
CA GLU A 342 -25.31 -12.36 -34.24
C GLU A 342 -24.62 -13.73 -34.31
N LYS A 343 -23.74 -13.91 -35.32
CA LYS A 343 -23.03 -15.17 -35.58
C LYS A 343 -21.52 -14.97 -35.53
N PRO A 344 -20.75 -16.01 -35.16
CA PRO A 344 -19.30 -15.96 -35.18
C PRO A 344 -18.76 -15.58 -36.56
N VAL A 345 -17.76 -14.71 -36.57
CA VAL A 345 -17.03 -14.41 -37.79
C VAL A 345 -16.08 -15.55 -38.09
N GLN A 346 -16.16 -16.08 -39.32
CA GLN A 346 -15.42 -17.28 -39.73
C GLN A 346 -13.94 -17.01 -39.95
N VAL A 347 -13.61 -15.84 -40.52
CA VAL A 347 -12.24 -15.46 -40.86
C VAL A 347 -11.90 -14.14 -40.19
N LEU A 348 -10.83 -14.12 -39.41
CA LEU A 348 -10.29 -12.90 -38.84
C LEU A 348 -9.46 -12.18 -39.91
N GLU A 349 -9.85 -10.95 -40.24
CA GLU A 349 -9.18 -10.09 -41.19
C GLU A 349 -8.28 -9.08 -40.44
N PRO A 350 -6.95 -9.14 -40.57
CA PRO A 350 -6.04 -8.32 -39.76
C PRO A 350 -6.19 -6.81 -39.93
N ASP A 351 -6.79 -6.34 -41.02
CA ASP A 351 -7.01 -4.91 -41.31
C ASP A 351 -8.36 -4.37 -40.84
N VAL A 352 -9.23 -5.23 -40.32
CA VAL A 352 -10.60 -4.87 -39.94
C VAL A 352 -10.80 -5.11 -38.45
N LEU A 353 -11.37 -4.12 -37.75
CA LEU A 353 -11.83 -4.34 -36.39
C LEU A 353 -13.11 -5.17 -36.42
N GLN A 354 -12.99 -6.42 -36.01
CA GLN A 354 -14.08 -7.37 -35.85
C GLN A 354 -14.40 -7.56 -34.37
N TYR A 355 -15.62 -7.99 -34.06
CA TYR A 355 -16.17 -8.02 -32.71
C TYR A 355 -16.65 -9.42 -32.34
N VAL A 356 -16.57 -9.74 -31.06
CA VAL A 356 -16.99 -11.04 -30.52
C VAL A 356 -18.51 -11.22 -30.61
N SER A 357 -18.93 -12.40 -31.04
CA SER A 357 -20.34 -12.81 -31.08
C SER A 357 -20.82 -13.36 -29.74
N ARG A 358 -22.14 -13.46 -29.55
CA ARG A 358 -22.74 -14.05 -28.34
C ARG A 358 -22.35 -15.52 -28.11
N GLU A 359 -22.22 -16.28 -29.21
CA GLU A 359 -21.84 -17.69 -29.14
C GLU A 359 -20.41 -17.84 -28.59
N GLU A 360 -19.48 -16.99 -29.04
CA GLU A 360 -18.10 -16.97 -28.54
C GLU A 360 -18.03 -16.51 -27.08
N MET A 361 -18.86 -15.54 -26.70
CA MET A 361 -18.94 -15.11 -25.30
C MET A 361 -19.36 -16.24 -24.38
N ALA A 362 -20.42 -16.97 -24.73
CA ALA A 362 -20.90 -18.10 -23.94
C ALA A 362 -19.82 -19.18 -23.81
N ALA A 363 -19.12 -19.49 -24.90
CA ALA A 363 -18.06 -20.49 -24.94
C ALA A 363 -16.81 -20.13 -24.10
N GLN A 364 -16.63 -18.86 -23.74
CA GLN A 364 -15.44 -18.36 -23.04
C GLN A 364 -15.71 -17.80 -21.64
N SER A 365 -16.91 -18.06 -21.11
CA SER A 365 -17.39 -17.62 -19.80
C SER A 365 -16.64 -18.22 -18.60
N ASP A 366 -15.76 -19.21 -18.83
CA ASP A 366 -14.84 -19.74 -17.81
C ASP A 366 -13.62 -18.84 -17.56
N VAL A 367 -13.31 -17.94 -18.50
CA VAL A 367 -12.17 -17.01 -18.44
C VAL A 367 -12.63 -15.55 -18.45
N TYR A 368 -13.67 -15.23 -19.23
CA TYR A 368 -14.13 -13.87 -19.44
C TYR A 368 -15.45 -13.57 -18.74
N GLU A 369 -15.47 -12.43 -18.06
CA GLU A 369 -16.70 -11.72 -17.69
C GLU A 369 -16.92 -10.56 -18.67
N TYR A 370 -18.18 -10.25 -18.96
CA TYR A 370 -18.54 -9.21 -19.93
C TYR A 370 -19.23 -8.04 -19.23
N ALA A 371 -18.87 -6.81 -19.60
CA ALA A 371 -19.37 -5.59 -18.99
C ALA A 371 -19.61 -4.48 -20.04
N ALA A 372 -20.17 -3.35 -19.63
CA ALA A 372 -20.68 -2.35 -20.57
C ALA A 372 -19.62 -1.38 -21.09
N HIS A 373 -19.65 -1.11 -22.40
CA HIS A 373 -18.90 -0.03 -23.07
C HIS A 373 -19.79 0.81 -24.00
N THR A 374 -21.04 1.08 -23.59
CA THR A 374 -22.15 1.62 -24.41
C THR A 374 -22.73 0.62 -25.41
N HIS A 375 -23.94 0.88 -25.91
CA HIS A 375 -24.52 0.14 -27.01
C HIS A 375 -24.02 0.69 -28.36
N ASN A 376 -24.19 1.99 -28.59
CA ASN A 376 -23.84 2.64 -29.85
C ASN A 376 -23.27 4.06 -29.69
N MET A 377 -22.64 4.36 -28.55
CA MET A 377 -22.05 5.68 -28.26
C MET A 377 -20.51 5.69 -28.25
N HIS A 378 -19.87 4.63 -28.74
CA HIS A 378 -18.41 4.57 -28.87
C HIS A 378 -17.90 5.30 -30.13
N SER A 379 -18.18 6.60 -30.19
CA SER A 379 -17.77 7.53 -31.26
C SER A 379 -17.54 8.92 -30.68
N ARG A 380 -16.89 9.79 -31.45
CA ARG A 380 -16.61 11.18 -31.08
C ARG A 380 -17.26 12.14 -32.06
N ASP A 381 -17.59 13.33 -31.57
CA ASP A 381 -18.00 14.46 -32.41
C ASP A 381 -16.79 15.11 -33.12
N GLU A 382 -17.05 16.17 -33.87
CA GLU A 382 -16.05 16.94 -34.61
C GLU A 382 -15.00 17.61 -33.70
N GLU A 383 -15.35 17.85 -32.43
CA GLU A 383 -14.47 18.44 -31.41
C GLU A 383 -13.69 17.37 -30.61
N HIS A 384 -13.75 16.11 -31.05
CA HIS A 384 -13.13 14.96 -30.38
C HIS A 384 -13.67 14.67 -28.97
N ARG A 385 -14.90 15.09 -28.67
CA ARG A 385 -15.62 14.74 -27.45
C ARG A 385 -16.38 13.44 -27.65
N SER A 386 -16.41 12.59 -26.64
CA SER A 386 -17.18 11.34 -26.63
C SER A 386 -18.66 11.64 -26.79
N ASN A 387 -19.35 10.91 -27.65
CA ASN A 387 -20.79 11.07 -27.81
C ASN A 387 -21.56 10.79 -26.50
N LEU A 388 -20.98 9.99 -25.60
CA LEU A 388 -21.51 9.78 -24.26
C LEU A 388 -21.66 11.07 -23.44
N VAL A 389 -20.77 12.06 -23.63
CA VAL A 389 -20.79 13.33 -22.87
C VAL A 389 -21.46 14.48 -23.62
N THR A 390 -21.81 14.28 -24.90
CA THR A 390 -22.44 15.32 -25.73
C THR A 390 -23.93 15.07 -25.97
N PHE A 391 -24.38 13.81 -25.88
CA PHE A 391 -25.79 13.48 -26.01
C PHE A 391 -26.58 13.81 -24.73
N ASP A 392 -27.89 14.00 -24.89
CA ASP A 392 -28.78 14.30 -23.77
C ASP A 392 -28.97 13.10 -22.83
N ALA A 393 -29.37 13.39 -21.58
CA ALA A 393 -29.52 12.40 -20.52
C ALA A 393 -30.47 11.24 -20.87
N GLN A 394 -31.56 11.50 -21.60
CA GLN A 394 -32.52 10.46 -21.96
C GLN A 394 -31.92 9.51 -23.00
N THR A 395 -31.22 10.05 -23.98
CA THR A 395 -30.51 9.26 -24.99
C THR A 395 -29.39 8.41 -24.36
N VAL A 396 -28.61 8.99 -23.43
CA VAL A 396 -27.59 8.27 -22.66
C VAL A 396 -28.20 7.15 -21.81
N ALA A 397 -29.28 7.42 -21.08
CA ALA A 397 -29.95 6.43 -20.25
C ALA A 397 -30.47 5.23 -21.07
N ALA A 398 -31.08 5.50 -22.24
CA ALA A 398 -31.61 4.45 -23.10
C ALA A 398 -30.52 3.53 -23.65
N ASP A 399 -29.42 4.11 -24.17
CA ASP A 399 -28.27 3.33 -24.66
C ASP A 399 -27.62 2.50 -23.53
N ALA A 400 -27.43 3.12 -22.37
CA ALA A 400 -26.83 2.48 -21.21
C ALA A 400 -27.68 1.33 -20.66
N ALA A 401 -29.01 1.51 -20.62
CA ALA A 401 -29.96 0.48 -20.19
C ALA A 401 -30.03 -0.68 -21.19
N GLN A 402 -30.04 -0.38 -22.49
CA GLN A 402 -29.97 -1.40 -23.53
C GLN A 402 -28.65 -2.18 -23.42
N CYS A 403 -27.52 -1.50 -23.28
CA CYS A 403 -26.23 -2.16 -23.11
C CYS A 403 -26.23 -3.07 -21.87
N ARG A 404 -26.73 -2.59 -20.73
CA ARG A 404 -26.81 -3.34 -19.46
C ARG A 404 -27.58 -4.65 -19.60
N ALA A 405 -28.72 -4.61 -20.28
CA ALA A 405 -29.55 -5.78 -20.53
C ALA A 405 -28.86 -6.84 -21.41
N LEU A 406 -27.87 -6.44 -22.23
CA LEU A 406 -27.13 -7.35 -23.11
C LEU A 406 -25.84 -7.89 -22.47
N VAL A 407 -25.43 -7.37 -21.31
CA VAL A 407 -24.25 -7.81 -20.53
C VAL A 407 -24.65 -8.33 -19.14
N ASP A 408 -25.75 -9.07 -19.08
CA ASP A 408 -26.25 -9.78 -17.89
C ASP A 408 -26.38 -8.88 -16.65
N ASP A 409 -26.94 -7.68 -16.85
CA ASP A 409 -27.23 -6.73 -15.77
C ASP A 409 -26.01 -6.25 -14.97
N SER A 410 -24.81 -6.35 -15.57
CA SER A 410 -23.55 -5.93 -14.97
C SER A 410 -23.62 -4.51 -14.39
N ARG A 411 -22.99 -4.34 -13.22
CA ARG A 411 -22.85 -3.04 -12.52
C ARG A 411 -21.62 -2.26 -12.99
N HIS A 412 -20.87 -2.80 -13.94
CA HIS A 412 -19.59 -2.28 -14.40
C HIS A 412 -19.72 -1.59 -15.77
N PHE A 413 -19.22 -0.36 -15.86
CA PHE A 413 -19.28 0.48 -17.05
C PHE A 413 -17.93 1.11 -17.34
N CYS A 414 -17.40 0.88 -18.53
CA CYS A 414 -16.18 1.54 -19.01
C CYS A 414 -16.55 2.75 -19.88
N PHE A 415 -15.97 3.92 -19.61
CA PHE A 415 -16.23 5.12 -20.38
C PHE A 415 -15.52 5.08 -21.74
N PRO A 416 -16.22 5.25 -22.88
CA PRO A 416 -15.58 5.42 -24.17
C PRO A 416 -14.52 6.52 -24.12
N PHE A 417 -13.31 6.17 -24.52
CA PHE A 417 -12.15 7.06 -24.48
C PHE A 417 -11.79 7.65 -23.10
N GLY A 418 -12.39 7.14 -22.02
CA GLY A 418 -12.23 7.63 -20.66
C GLY A 418 -12.88 8.99 -20.36
N GLN A 419 -13.74 9.51 -21.24
CA GLN A 419 -14.40 10.80 -21.03
C GLN A 419 -15.75 10.63 -20.32
N TYR A 420 -15.97 11.41 -19.26
CA TYR A 420 -17.19 11.40 -18.46
C TYR A 420 -17.40 12.77 -17.80
N THR A 421 -18.61 13.01 -17.30
CA THR A 421 -18.99 14.14 -16.45
C THR A 421 -19.80 13.63 -15.26
N ASP A 422 -19.90 14.40 -14.18
CA ASP A 422 -20.73 14.02 -13.02
C ASP A 422 -22.20 13.78 -13.44
N SER A 423 -22.73 14.59 -14.35
CA SER A 423 -24.09 14.40 -14.90
C SER A 423 -24.28 13.07 -15.63
N VAL A 424 -23.27 12.61 -16.38
CA VAL A 424 -23.32 11.29 -17.04
C VAL A 424 -23.23 10.18 -15.99
N VAL A 425 -22.40 10.33 -14.96
CA VAL A 425 -22.30 9.36 -13.86
C VAL A 425 -23.65 9.22 -13.16
N ASP A 426 -24.33 10.33 -12.84
CA ASP A 426 -25.65 10.31 -12.20
C ASP A 426 -26.68 9.53 -13.03
N VAL A 427 -26.74 9.79 -14.34
CA VAL A 427 -27.62 9.04 -15.26
C VAL A 427 -27.31 7.54 -15.27
N LEU A 428 -26.03 7.16 -15.31
CA LEU A 428 -25.64 5.75 -15.31
C LEU A 428 -25.91 5.06 -13.96
N VAL A 429 -25.81 5.79 -12.85
CA VAL A 429 -26.18 5.30 -11.51
C VAL A 429 -27.67 5.02 -11.43
N GLU A 430 -28.52 5.88 -12.00
CA GLU A 430 -29.97 5.67 -12.10
C GLU A 430 -30.32 4.42 -12.93
N VAL A 431 -29.54 4.14 -13.99
CA VAL A 431 -29.69 2.93 -14.82
C VAL A 431 -29.24 1.65 -14.07
N GLY A 432 -28.40 1.77 -13.04
CA GLY A 432 -27.99 0.66 -12.17
C GLY A 432 -26.48 0.36 -12.16
N TYR A 433 -25.66 1.15 -12.84
CA TYR A 433 -24.20 1.00 -12.78
C TYR A 433 -23.62 1.57 -11.48
N ARG A 434 -22.50 1.02 -11.02
CA ARG A 434 -21.84 1.40 -9.76
C ARG A 434 -20.32 1.50 -9.86
N TYR A 435 -19.71 0.81 -10.81
CA TYR A 435 -18.26 0.81 -11.04
C TYR A 435 -17.95 1.40 -12.41
N PHE A 436 -17.18 2.47 -12.42
CA PHE A 436 -16.92 3.30 -13.60
C PHE A 436 -15.44 3.33 -13.93
N TYR A 437 -15.05 2.80 -15.08
CA TYR A 437 -13.65 2.63 -15.47
C TYR A 437 -13.21 3.76 -16.39
N THR A 438 -12.11 4.44 -16.02
CA THR A 438 -11.55 5.58 -16.76
C THR A 438 -10.26 5.19 -17.48
N THR A 439 -9.67 6.13 -18.24
CA THR A 439 -8.31 6.00 -18.79
C THR A 439 -7.27 6.75 -17.97
N GLU A 440 -7.67 7.35 -16.83
CA GLU A 440 -6.76 8.04 -15.93
C GLU A 440 -5.78 7.03 -15.32
N LYS A 441 -4.49 7.35 -15.37
CA LYS A 441 -3.44 6.51 -14.81
C LYS A 441 -3.53 6.51 -13.29
N GLY A 442 -3.62 5.31 -12.69
CA GLY A 442 -3.53 5.12 -11.25
C GLY A 442 -4.05 3.74 -10.84
N LEU A 443 -3.93 3.44 -9.56
CA LEU A 443 -4.44 2.22 -8.97
C LEU A 443 -5.83 2.41 -8.38
N ALA A 444 -6.58 1.32 -8.26
CA ALA A 444 -7.86 1.30 -7.58
C ALA A 444 -7.67 1.05 -6.08
N HIS A 445 -8.17 1.97 -5.26
CA HIS A 445 -8.11 1.86 -3.80
C HIS A 445 -9.49 1.51 -3.25
N PRO A 446 -9.57 0.64 -2.24
CA PRO A 446 -10.83 0.34 -1.57
C PRO A 446 -11.40 1.62 -0.96
N ASN A 447 -12.71 1.78 -1.03
CA ASN A 447 -13.40 2.92 -0.43
C ASN A 447 -14.66 2.41 0.31
N PRO A 448 -14.48 1.76 1.48
CA PRO A 448 -15.59 1.26 2.27
C PRO A 448 -16.50 2.43 2.69
N GLY A 449 -17.77 2.39 2.29
CA GLY A 449 -18.75 3.45 2.59
C GLY A 449 -19.22 4.26 1.37
N LYS A 450 -18.64 4.04 0.19
CA LYS A 450 -19.21 4.51 -1.08
C LYS A 450 -19.90 3.36 -1.82
N ASP A 451 -21.06 3.64 -2.41
CA ASP A 451 -21.76 2.72 -3.33
C ASP A 451 -21.34 2.94 -4.80
N VAL A 452 -20.78 4.11 -5.10
CA VAL A 452 -20.33 4.49 -6.44
C VAL A 452 -18.81 4.64 -6.47
N HIS A 453 -18.17 3.97 -7.43
CA HIS A 453 -16.72 3.91 -7.55
C HIS A 453 -16.27 4.31 -8.97
N VAL A 454 -15.51 5.40 -9.07
CA VAL A 454 -14.78 5.76 -10.28
C VAL A 454 -13.35 5.27 -10.14
N VAL A 455 -12.91 4.40 -11.03
CA VAL A 455 -11.66 3.64 -10.89
C VAL A 455 -10.69 3.95 -12.02
N LYS A 456 -9.44 4.19 -11.61
CA LYS A 456 -8.31 4.46 -12.50
C LYS A 456 -7.74 3.16 -13.05
N ARG A 457 -7.09 3.23 -14.21
CA ARG A 457 -6.52 2.08 -14.90
C ARG A 457 -5.10 2.34 -15.40
N LEU A 458 -4.38 1.25 -15.64
CA LEU A 458 -3.04 1.25 -16.21
C LEU A 458 -3.12 0.79 -17.67
N ASN A 459 -2.99 1.74 -18.59
CA ASN A 459 -2.97 1.45 -20.02
C ASN A 459 -1.67 0.72 -20.42
N VAL A 460 -1.80 -0.46 -21.02
CA VAL A 460 -0.65 -1.21 -21.53
C VAL A 460 -0.35 -0.81 -22.97
N SER A 461 0.80 -0.17 -23.15
CA SER A 461 1.23 0.31 -24.46
C SER A 461 1.76 -0.82 -25.35
N PRO A 462 1.43 -0.85 -26.66
CA PRO A 462 1.99 -1.79 -27.64
C PRO A 462 3.52 -1.80 -27.78
N ARG A 463 4.20 -0.79 -27.23
CA ARG A 463 5.67 -0.65 -27.30
C ARG A 463 6.34 -1.09 -25.99
N MET A 464 5.56 -1.50 -25.01
CA MET A 464 6.02 -1.84 -23.67
C MET A 464 6.67 -3.22 -23.67
N ASN A 465 7.92 -3.31 -23.24
CA ASN A 465 8.55 -4.60 -22.95
C ASN A 465 8.13 -5.12 -21.56
N VAL A 466 8.45 -6.37 -21.24
CA VAL A 466 8.04 -7.01 -19.98
C VAL A 466 8.57 -6.28 -18.74
N GLN A 467 9.77 -5.69 -18.79
CA GLN A 467 10.32 -4.94 -17.66
C GLN A 467 9.57 -3.61 -17.44
N GLN A 468 9.20 -2.92 -18.51
CA GLN A 468 8.39 -1.70 -18.42
C GLN A 468 6.97 -2.01 -17.94
N PHE A 469 6.44 -3.17 -18.29
CA PHE A 469 5.17 -3.68 -17.76
C PHE A 469 5.26 -3.99 -16.26
N ALA A 470 6.35 -4.65 -15.83
CA ALA A 470 6.62 -4.88 -14.42
C ALA A 470 6.69 -3.55 -13.63
N ASP A 471 7.44 -2.56 -14.14
CA ASP A 471 7.54 -1.25 -13.52
C ASP A 471 6.18 -0.52 -13.49
N LEU A 472 5.35 -0.67 -14.52
CA LEU A 472 3.99 -0.12 -14.56
C LEU A 472 3.14 -0.70 -13.42
N ILE A 473 3.19 -2.00 -13.19
CA ILE A 473 2.40 -2.65 -12.15
C ILE A 473 2.96 -2.36 -10.75
N GLU A 474 4.28 -2.36 -10.56
CA GLU A 474 4.90 -2.28 -9.24
C GLU A 474 5.10 -0.86 -8.70
N ARG A 475 5.16 0.15 -9.57
CA ARG A 475 5.52 1.55 -9.21
C ARG A 475 4.44 2.57 -9.49
N SER A 476 3.22 2.15 -9.84
CA SER A 476 2.10 3.08 -10.00
C SER A 476 1.59 3.49 -8.62
N GLU A 477 2.32 4.34 -7.88
CA GLU A 477 1.80 4.98 -6.66
C GLU A 477 0.92 6.19 -6.99
#